data_AF-A0A8T4F780-F1
#
_entry.id   AF-A0A8T4F780-F1
#
_cell.length_a   1.000
_cell.length_b   1.000
_cell.length_c   1.000
_cell.angle_alpha   90.00
_cell.angle_beta   90.00
_cell.angle_gamma   90.00
#
_symmetry.space_group_name_H-M   'P 1'
#
loop_
_entity.id
_entity.type
_entity.pdbx_description
1 polymer ?
#
loop_
_entity_poly.entity_id
_entity_poly.type
_entity_poly.pdbx_seq_one_letter_code
_entity_poly.pdbx_strand_id
1 'polypeptide(L)'
;MSALPESARVLHAHLHLMDRQVVREVDGRLLCKVDDLELADRANPYVKSILAGPLALGPRIGGWLGRLMVGATELLRPEEDPGPYRIRMHLVSNIGSAITVGGDPEPLALERWVRDHIIGPIPGSSGERPGKHSGERFDEHPAGHPGERPGKARPTHAGPTRLADIPDELRMSHLLDRVVIDPSGEVAGQVADVRLVQDGPLLGEATQALRVAGYIIAPSHTGQLFGYERARGGARPALVSAIIRRLHRNSVYATHEQLDPSTPDGPLKLRTPRDRLLSLTEL
;
A
#
# COMPACT_ATOMS: atom_id res chain seq x y z
N MET A 1 -0.39 -36.97 10.82
CA MET A 1 -0.80 -36.65 9.43
C MET A 1 -0.14 -35.35 9.05
N SER A 2 0.93 -35.41 8.25
CA SER A 2 1.61 -34.22 7.74
C SER A 2 0.66 -33.55 6.75
N ALA A 3 0.21 -32.34 7.04
CA ALA A 3 -0.44 -31.51 6.03
C ALA A 3 0.54 -31.38 4.86
N LEU A 4 0.08 -31.70 3.65
CA LEU A 4 0.81 -31.36 2.44
C LEU A 4 1.03 -29.84 2.48
N PRO A 5 2.22 -29.32 2.17
CA PRO A 5 2.43 -27.87 2.14
C PRO A 5 1.39 -27.29 1.19
N GLU A 6 0.51 -26.45 1.73
CA GLU A 6 -0.36 -25.60 0.93
C GLU A 6 0.55 -24.92 -0.10
N SER A 7 0.31 -25.16 -1.40
CA SER A 7 1.11 -24.57 -2.44
C SER A 7 1.20 -23.07 -2.20
N ALA A 8 2.41 -22.56 -1.93
CA ALA A 8 2.60 -21.18 -1.51
C ALA A 8 1.91 -20.23 -2.49
N ARG A 9 1.03 -19.38 -1.96
CA ARG A 9 0.18 -18.54 -2.79
C ARG A 9 1.02 -17.55 -3.58
N VAL A 10 0.86 -17.53 -4.90
CA VAL A 10 1.54 -16.57 -5.80
C VAL A 10 0.61 -15.39 -6.08
N LEU A 11 1.13 -14.17 -5.92
CA LEU A 11 0.44 -12.92 -6.18
C LEU A 11 1.32 -11.99 -7.03
N HIS A 12 0.69 -10.96 -7.58
CA HIS A 12 1.32 -9.92 -8.36
C HIS A 12 0.95 -8.60 -7.70
N ALA A 13 1.94 -7.84 -7.25
CA ALA A 13 1.72 -6.69 -6.37
C ALA A 13 0.81 -5.66 -7.03
N HIS A 14 1.12 -5.25 -8.26
CA HIS A 14 0.35 -4.25 -8.99
C HIS A 14 -1.03 -4.79 -9.35
N LEU A 15 -1.12 -5.98 -9.94
CA LEU A 15 -2.39 -6.51 -10.42
C LEU A 15 -3.36 -6.91 -9.29
N HIS A 16 -2.83 -7.56 -8.24
CA HIS A 16 -3.63 -8.22 -7.22
C HIS A 16 -3.78 -7.43 -5.92
N LEU A 17 -2.82 -6.57 -5.55
CA LEU A 17 -2.83 -5.86 -4.27
C LEU A 17 -3.04 -4.36 -4.42
N MET A 18 -2.32 -3.69 -5.32
CA MET A 18 -2.51 -2.25 -5.54
C MET A 18 -3.95 -1.95 -5.97
N ASP A 19 -4.44 -0.79 -5.53
CA ASP A 19 -5.79 -0.28 -5.80
C ASP A 19 -6.93 -1.20 -5.29
N ARG A 20 -6.59 -2.25 -4.53
CA ARG A 20 -7.55 -3.18 -3.93
C ARG A 20 -8.22 -2.52 -2.74
N GLN A 21 -9.51 -2.76 -2.59
CA GLN A 21 -10.25 -2.33 -1.41
C GLN A 21 -9.85 -3.16 -0.20
N VAL A 22 -9.66 -2.50 0.94
CA VAL A 22 -9.49 -3.12 2.24
C VAL A 22 -10.78 -2.98 3.01
N VAL A 23 -11.33 -4.09 3.47
CA VAL A 23 -12.59 -4.17 4.20
C VAL A 23 -12.39 -4.80 5.57
N ARG A 24 -13.18 -4.36 6.54
CA ARG A 24 -13.20 -4.91 7.89
C ARG A 24 -13.93 -6.24 7.91
N GLU A 25 -13.38 -7.22 8.62
CA GLU A 25 -13.92 -8.58 8.67
C GLU A 25 -15.29 -8.66 9.34
N VAL A 26 -15.49 -7.95 10.45
CA VAL A 26 -16.70 -8.07 11.28
C VAL A 26 -17.97 -7.56 10.59
N ASP A 27 -17.88 -6.52 9.76
CA ASP A 27 -19.03 -5.83 9.17
C ASP A 27 -18.93 -5.63 7.64
N GLY A 28 -17.82 -6.03 7.02
CA GLY A 28 -17.55 -5.83 5.60
C GLY A 28 -17.33 -4.37 5.19
N ARG A 29 -17.20 -3.45 6.16
CA ARG A 29 -17.09 -2.02 5.87
C ARG A 29 -15.79 -1.70 5.16
N LEU A 30 -15.87 -0.91 4.10
CA LEU A 30 -14.69 -0.36 3.41
C LEU A 30 -13.89 0.53 4.38
N LEU A 31 -12.61 0.21 4.53
CA LEU A 31 -11.66 0.97 5.33
C LEU A 31 -10.84 1.90 4.45
N CYS A 32 -10.24 1.37 3.38
CA CYS A 32 -9.38 2.13 2.49
C CYS A 32 -9.17 1.40 1.15
N LYS A 33 -8.36 2.01 0.27
CA LYS A 33 -7.70 1.30 -0.83
C LYS A 33 -6.23 1.11 -0.49
N VAL A 34 -5.62 0.09 -1.08
CA VAL A 34 -4.17 -0.10 -1.04
C VAL A 34 -3.52 0.86 -2.04
N ASP A 35 -2.86 1.90 -1.53
CA ASP A 35 -2.18 2.89 -2.39
C ASP A 35 -0.70 2.54 -2.58
N ASP A 36 -0.09 1.89 -1.58
CA ASP A 36 1.28 1.39 -1.64
C ASP A 36 1.49 0.22 -0.65
N LEU A 37 2.65 -0.42 -0.68
CA LEU A 37 3.08 -1.43 0.30
C LEU A 37 4.43 -1.05 0.88
N GLU A 38 4.56 -1.24 2.19
CA GLU A 38 5.81 -1.11 2.93
C GLU A 38 6.52 -2.46 2.94
N LEU A 39 7.77 -2.50 2.48
CA LEU A 39 8.61 -3.69 2.47
C LEU A 39 9.62 -3.62 3.61
N ALA A 40 9.75 -4.73 4.33
CA ALA A 40 10.82 -4.96 5.28
C ALA A 40 11.90 -5.84 4.65
N ASP A 41 13.11 -5.72 5.20
CA ASP A 41 14.32 -6.40 4.75
C ASP A 41 14.74 -5.98 3.32
N ARG A 42 15.98 -5.51 3.16
CA ARG A 42 16.50 -5.13 1.84
C ARG A 42 17.04 -6.31 1.05
N ALA A 43 17.55 -7.33 1.74
CA ALA A 43 18.20 -8.47 1.13
C ALA A 43 17.19 -9.53 0.68
N ASN A 44 16.10 -9.68 1.43
CA ASN A 44 15.00 -10.57 1.08
C ASN A 44 13.64 -9.90 1.34
N PRO A 45 13.24 -8.96 0.49
CA PRO A 45 12.12 -8.07 0.79
C PRO A 45 10.80 -8.83 0.96
N TYR A 46 10.05 -8.46 1.99
CA TYR A 46 8.70 -8.98 2.21
C TYR A 46 7.75 -7.86 2.63
N VAL A 47 6.46 -8.02 2.31
CA VAL A 47 5.43 -7.05 2.63
C VAL A 47 5.18 -7.03 4.13
N LYS A 48 5.46 -5.88 4.76
CA LYS A 48 5.28 -5.62 6.18
C LYS A 48 3.92 -4.98 6.47
N SER A 49 3.56 -3.98 5.67
CA SER A 49 2.33 -3.19 5.86
C SER A 49 1.69 -2.80 4.53
N ILE A 50 0.36 -2.69 4.54
CA ILE A 50 -0.41 -1.95 3.54
C ILE A 50 -0.35 -0.47 3.89
N LEU A 51 -0.07 0.37 2.89
CA LEU A 51 -0.09 1.82 3.00
C LEU A 51 -1.32 2.39 2.29
N ALA A 52 -1.98 3.35 2.92
CA ALA A 52 -3.12 4.06 2.33
C ALA A 52 -3.12 5.55 2.65
N GLY A 53 -3.90 6.28 1.85
CA GLY A 53 -4.13 7.71 1.97
C GLY A 53 -3.12 8.55 1.17
N PRO A 54 -3.30 9.89 1.19
CA PRO A 54 -2.53 10.80 0.34
C PRO A 54 -1.01 10.76 0.56
N LEU A 55 -0.56 10.43 1.76
CA LEU A 55 0.87 10.29 2.10
C LEU A 55 1.50 8.99 1.54
N ALA A 56 0.66 8.01 1.20
CA ALA A 56 1.07 6.81 0.47
C ALA A 56 0.97 7.03 -1.05
N LEU A 57 -0.14 7.62 -1.51
CA LEU A 57 -0.43 7.83 -2.93
C LEU A 57 0.38 8.97 -3.59
N GLY A 58 0.66 10.05 -2.85
CA GLY A 58 1.32 11.25 -3.37
C GLY A 58 2.68 10.96 -4.02
N PRO A 59 3.58 10.21 -3.36
CA PRO A 59 4.84 9.77 -3.97
C PRO A 59 4.67 8.94 -5.24
N ARG A 60 3.63 8.10 -5.32
CA ARG A 60 3.32 7.28 -6.52
C ARG A 60 2.81 8.12 -7.69
N ILE A 61 1.99 9.14 -7.45
CA ILE A 61 1.54 10.07 -8.50
C ILE A 61 2.69 10.98 -8.95
N GLY A 62 3.58 11.35 -8.02
CA GLY A 62 4.75 12.17 -8.30
C GLY A 62 4.40 13.60 -8.74
N GLY A 63 5.44 14.36 -9.08
CA GLY A 63 5.28 15.71 -9.62
C GLY A 63 4.63 16.71 -8.65
N TRP A 64 4.03 17.77 -9.20
CA TRP A 64 3.47 18.86 -8.40
C TRP A 64 2.13 18.48 -7.74
N LEU A 65 1.32 17.64 -8.39
CA LEU A 65 0.06 17.13 -7.83
C LEU A 65 0.31 16.22 -6.62
N GLY A 66 1.30 15.32 -6.72
CA GLY A 66 1.75 14.49 -5.60
C GLY A 66 2.17 15.33 -4.39
N ARG A 67 3.00 16.35 -4.61
CA ARG A 67 3.47 17.27 -3.55
C ARG A 67 2.34 18.07 -2.91
N LEU A 68 1.37 18.53 -3.71
CA LEU A 68 0.21 19.26 -3.20
C LEU A 68 -0.66 18.39 -2.27
N MET A 69 -0.92 17.13 -2.64
CA MET A 69 -1.70 16.22 -1.81
C MET A 69 -1.03 15.89 -0.47
N VAL A 70 0.29 15.69 -0.49
CA VAL A 70 1.09 15.45 0.73
C VAL A 70 1.04 16.70 1.62
N GLY A 71 1.38 17.87 1.08
CA GLY A 71 1.41 19.11 1.85
C GLY A 71 0.05 19.52 2.41
N ALA A 72 -1.05 19.31 1.67
CA ALA A 72 -2.39 19.55 2.19
C ALA A 72 -2.76 18.61 3.35
N THR A 73 -2.28 17.36 3.31
CA THR A 73 -2.54 16.38 4.38
C THR A 73 -1.71 16.66 5.62
N GLU A 74 -0.45 17.03 5.45
CA GLU A 74 0.44 17.48 6.54
C GLU A 74 -0.14 18.72 7.24
N LEU A 75 -0.67 19.68 6.46
CA LEU A 75 -1.29 20.89 7.01
C LEU A 75 -2.56 20.60 7.82
N LEU A 76 -3.35 19.60 7.43
CA LEU A 76 -4.62 19.25 8.08
C LEU A 76 -4.46 18.31 9.28
N ARG A 77 -3.25 17.83 9.57
CA ARG A 77 -2.98 16.96 10.72
C ARG A 77 -2.28 17.73 11.84
N PRO A 78 -2.83 17.76 13.06
CA PRO A 78 -2.19 18.39 14.21
C PRO A 78 -1.01 17.57 14.79
N GLU A 79 -0.72 16.39 14.21
CA GLU A 79 0.38 15.52 14.61
C GLU A 79 1.70 16.06 14.06
N GLU A 80 2.74 16.11 14.90
CA GLU A 80 4.05 16.71 14.55
C GLU A 80 4.80 15.96 13.43
N ASP A 81 4.42 14.71 13.12
CA ASP A 81 4.96 13.94 11.99
C ASP A 81 3.97 12.86 11.51
N PRO A 82 3.03 13.20 10.60
CA PRO A 82 2.04 12.24 10.15
C PRO A 82 2.65 11.29 9.11
N GLY A 83 2.94 10.05 9.51
CA GLY A 83 3.22 8.97 8.56
C GLY A 83 1.98 8.56 7.73
N PRO A 84 2.16 7.81 6.63
CA PRO A 84 1.05 7.20 5.91
C PRO A 84 0.25 6.28 6.83
N TYR A 85 -1.04 6.12 6.50
CA TYR A 85 -1.88 5.17 7.23
C TYR A 85 -1.41 3.75 6.94
N ARG A 86 -1.15 2.98 8.02
CA ARG A 86 -0.54 1.65 7.95
C ARG A 86 -1.48 0.59 8.49
N ILE A 87 -1.71 -0.46 7.71
CA ILE A 87 -2.31 -1.70 8.20
C ILE A 87 -1.23 -2.77 8.19
N ARG A 88 -0.91 -3.32 9.36
CA ARG A 88 0.11 -4.38 9.49
C ARG A 88 -0.38 -5.67 8.85
N MET A 89 0.49 -6.37 8.12
CA MET A 89 0.09 -7.57 7.37
C MET A 89 -0.44 -8.72 8.25
N HIS A 90 -0.08 -8.80 9.54
CA HIS A 90 -0.68 -9.81 10.44
C HIS A 90 -2.16 -9.58 10.76
N LEU A 91 -2.70 -8.39 10.47
CA LEU A 91 -4.13 -8.12 10.58
C LEU A 91 -4.90 -8.61 9.34
N VAL A 92 -4.22 -8.95 8.25
CA VAL A 92 -4.85 -9.42 7.02
C VAL A 92 -5.24 -10.89 7.18
N SER A 93 -6.54 -11.17 7.18
CA SER A 93 -7.10 -12.52 7.27
C SER A 93 -7.36 -13.14 5.91
N ASN A 94 -7.67 -12.33 4.89
CA ASN A 94 -7.91 -12.82 3.53
C ASN A 94 -7.47 -11.82 2.45
N ILE A 95 -6.98 -12.34 1.33
CA ILE A 95 -6.75 -11.58 0.10
C ILE A 95 -7.62 -12.22 -0.99
N GLY A 96 -8.62 -11.52 -1.49
CA GLY A 96 -9.59 -12.07 -2.45
C GLY A 96 -9.97 -11.03 -3.50
N SER A 97 -11.28 -10.83 -3.71
CA SER A 97 -11.81 -9.69 -4.47
C SER A 97 -11.59 -8.35 -3.75
N ALA A 98 -11.51 -8.39 -2.42
CA ALA A 98 -11.04 -7.36 -1.50
C ALA A 98 -10.00 -7.95 -0.53
N ILE A 99 -9.28 -7.12 0.21
CA ILE A 99 -8.43 -7.54 1.33
C ILE A 99 -9.26 -7.42 2.60
N THR A 100 -9.40 -8.52 3.33
CA THR A 100 -10.13 -8.55 4.60
C THR A 100 -9.13 -8.41 5.75
N VAL A 101 -9.44 -7.52 6.69
CA VAL A 101 -8.63 -7.30 7.88
C VAL A 101 -9.45 -7.50 9.15
N GLY A 102 -8.86 -8.24 10.08
CA GLY A 102 -9.41 -8.43 11.42
C GLY A 102 -9.05 -7.27 12.35
N GLY A 103 -9.72 -7.25 13.51
CA GLY A 103 -9.53 -6.23 14.54
C GLY A 103 -10.24 -4.91 14.27
N ASP A 104 -9.83 -3.88 15.01
CA ASP A 104 -10.35 -2.51 14.88
C ASP A 104 -9.25 -1.56 14.41
N PRO A 105 -8.89 -1.60 13.10
CA PRO A 105 -7.92 -0.66 12.58
C PRO A 105 -8.48 0.76 12.64
N GLU A 106 -7.67 1.68 13.18
CA GLU A 106 -8.00 3.10 13.31
C GLU A 106 -8.53 3.66 11.99
N PRO A 107 -9.58 4.50 11.96
CA PRO A 107 -10.03 5.14 10.73
C PRO A 107 -8.95 6.02 10.06
N LEU A 108 -9.03 6.21 8.74
CA LEU A 108 -8.17 7.17 8.03
C LEU A 108 -8.43 8.60 8.56
N ALA A 109 -7.39 9.29 9.01
CA ALA A 109 -7.52 10.64 9.58
C ALA A 109 -8.16 11.66 8.61
N LEU A 110 -7.87 11.56 7.30
CA LEU A 110 -8.52 12.42 6.30
C LEU A 110 -9.99 12.06 6.11
N GLU A 111 -10.35 10.78 6.15
CA GLU A 111 -11.76 10.37 6.07
C GLU A 111 -12.53 10.84 7.30
N ARG A 112 -11.92 10.76 8.50
CA ARG A 112 -12.48 11.38 9.72
C ARG A 112 -12.64 12.88 9.54
N TRP A 113 -11.60 13.59 9.09
CA TRP A 113 -11.71 15.03 8.88
C TRP A 113 -12.80 15.40 7.88
N VAL A 114 -12.84 14.76 6.71
CA VAL A 114 -13.89 14.97 5.69
C VAL A 114 -15.26 14.63 6.25
N ARG A 115 -15.37 13.53 7.00
CA ARG A 115 -16.61 13.14 7.68
C ARG A 115 -17.05 14.21 8.67
N ASP A 116 -16.15 14.69 9.51
CA ASP A 116 -16.48 15.57 10.63
C ASP A 116 -16.70 17.01 10.18
N HIS A 117 -15.97 17.47 9.16
CA HIS A 117 -15.94 18.88 8.74
C HIS A 117 -16.65 19.16 7.42
N ILE A 118 -16.84 18.16 6.54
CA ILE A 118 -17.51 18.34 5.25
C ILE A 118 -18.84 17.60 5.22
N ILE A 119 -18.87 16.31 5.58
CA ILE A 119 -20.07 15.47 5.45
C ILE A 119 -21.04 15.68 6.63
N GLY A 120 -20.53 15.70 7.85
CA GLY A 120 -21.31 15.85 9.09
C GLY A 120 -22.15 17.12 9.10
N PRO A 121 -21.64 18.26 8.61
CA PRO A 121 -22.44 19.47 8.46
C PRO A 121 -23.51 19.42 7.34
N ILE A 122 -23.49 18.43 6.44
CA ILE A 122 -24.51 18.29 5.39
C ILE A 122 -25.82 17.79 6.03
N PRO A 123 -26.94 18.54 5.93
CA PRO A 123 -28.22 18.10 6.46
C PRO A 123 -28.64 16.74 5.91
N GLY A 124 -28.98 15.80 6.79
CA GLY A 124 -29.42 14.43 6.43
C GLY A 124 -28.31 13.38 6.32
N SER A 125 -27.06 13.72 6.62
CA SER A 125 -25.92 12.76 6.60
C SER A 125 -25.87 11.82 7.82
N SER A 126 -26.44 12.23 8.94
CA SER A 126 -26.67 11.39 10.10
C SER A 126 -27.92 10.54 9.86
N GLY A 127 -27.76 9.24 9.66
CA GLY A 127 -28.87 8.30 9.53
C GLY A 127 -29.66 8.17 10.84
N GLU A 128 -30.47 9.17 11.16
CA GLU A 128 -31.43 9.12 12.25
C GLU A 128 -32.57 8.18 11.85
N ARG A 129 -32.62 7.00 12.47
CA ARG A 129 -33.85 6.21 12.52
C ARG A 129 -34.89 7.02 13.30
N PRO A 130 -36.14 7.13 12.82
CA PRO A 130 -37.13 7.96 13.48
C PRO A 130 -37.63 7.30 14.77
N GLY A 131 -37.56 8.06 15.88
CA GLY A 131 -38.52 7.99 16.97
C GLY A 131 -38.01 7.45 18.31
N LYS A 132 -37.74 8.35 19.26
CA LYS A 132 -38.57 8.52 20.47
C LYS A 132 -38.16 9.77 21.25
N HIS A 133 -39.12 10.69 21.40
CA HIS A 133 -39.10 11.82 22.31
C HIS A 133 -39.17 11.35 23.77
N SER A 134 -38.45 12.03 24.67
CA SER A 134 -39.00 12.78 25.82
C SER A 134 -37.87 13.14 26.81
N GLY A 135 -37.57 14.43 26.98
CA GLY A 135 -37.66 15.11 28.28
C GLY A 135 -36.33 15.05 29.06
N GLU A 136 -35.84 16.01 29.82
CA GLU A 136 -36.34 17.28 30.36
C GLU A 136 -35.10 18.17 30.65
N ARG A 137 -35.37 19.37 31.18
CA ARG A 137 -34.52 20.57 31.24
C ARG A 137 -33.94 20.77 32.67
N PHE A 138 -32.96 21.69 32.77
CA PHE A 138 -32.46 22.42 33.96
C PHE A 138 -31.36 21.70 34.77
N ASP A 139 -30.33 22.32 35.37
CA ASP A 139 -29.85 23.70 35.49
C ASP A 139 -28.42 23.68 36.13
N GLU A 140 -27.79 24.85 36.25
CA GLU A 140 -26.79 25.23 37.27
C GLU A 140 -25.28 24.94 37.09
N HIS A 141 -24.55 26.03 36.82
CA HIS A 141 -23.21 26.32 37.32
C HIS A 141 -23.25 26.71 38.82
N PRO A 142 -22.20 26.40 39.61
CA PRO A 142 -21.35 27.50 40.10
C PRO A 142 -19.85 27.17 40.26
N ALA A 143 -19.08 28.21 40.55
CA ALA A 143 -17.62 28.36 40.50
C ALA A 143 -16.86 28.08 41.83
N GLY A 144 -15.52 27.97 41.73
CA GLY A 144 -14.52 28.06 42.82
C GLY A 144 -13.78 26.73 43.08
N HIS A 145 -12.46 26.60 43.28
CA HIS A 145 -11.40 27.51 43.70
C HIS A 145 -10.00 26.89 43.39
N PRO A 146 -8.87 27.60 43.62
CA PRO A 146 -7.56 27.34 43.03
C PRO A 146 -6.69 26.35 43.84
N GLY A 147 -5.82 25.59 43.15
CA GLY A 147 -4.88 24.66 43.78
C GLY A 147 -3.68 24.32 42.88
N GLU A 148 -2.56 24.97 43.18
CA GLU A 148 -1.17 24.51 43.16
C GLU A 148 -0.68 23.47 42.13
N ARG A 149 0.34 23.87 41.37
CA ARG A 149 1.17 23.03 40.49
C ARG A 149 2.36 22.45 41.28
N PRO A 150 2.62 21.14 41.22
CA PRO A 150 3.97 20.61 41.39
C PRO A 150 4.59 20.28 40.02
N GLY A 151 5.83 20.72 39.84
CA GLY A 151 6.60 20.56 38.61
C GLY A 151 6.82 19.09 38.25
N LYS A 152 6.59 18.77 36.97
CA LYS A 152 7.12 17.56 36.35
C LYS A 152 8.32 17.94 35.49
N ALA A 153 9.43 17.27 35.79
CA ALA A 153 10.68 17.35 35.08
C ALA A 153 10.46 17.19 33.57
N ARG A 154 11.07 18.09 32.82
CA ARG A 154 11.10 18.13 31.36
C ARG A 154 11.91 16.91 30.87
N PRO A 155 11.31 15.94 30.17
CA PRO A 155 12.10 14.99 29.40
C PRO A 155 12.82 15.80 28.33
N THR A 156 14.12 15.58 28.20
CA THR A 156 14.94 16.10 27.11
C THR A 156 14.39 15.53 25.80
N HIS A 157 13.51 16.28 25.14
CA HIS A 157 13.08 15.99 23.78
C HIS A 157 14.30 16.09 22.87
N ALA A 158 14.77 14.92 22.41
CA ALA A 158 15.59 14.85 21.22
C ALA A 158 14.89 15.67 20.12
N GLY A 159 15.65 16.54 19.45
CA GLY A 159 15.10 17.51 18.49
C GLY A 159 14.34 16.85 17.33
N PRO A 160 13.61 17.66 16.55
CA PRO A 160 12.75 17.17 15.48
C PRO A 160 13.54 16.37 14.46
N THR A 161 13.16 15.11 14.34
CA THR A 161 13.56 14.17 13.28
C THR A 161 12.95 14.69 11.98
N ARG A 162 13.78 15.05 11.00
CA ARG A 162 13.33 15.57 9.70
C ARG A 162 12.68 14.42 8.91
N LEU A 163 11.84 14.72 7.92
CA LEU A 163 11.27 13.72 7.00
C LEU A 163 12.33 12.80 6.32
N ALA A 164 13.59 13.25 6.28
CA ALA A 164 14.76 12.48 5.81
C ALA A 164 15.29 11.43 6.81
N ASP A 165 14.81 11.44 8.05
CA ASP A 165 15.26 10.59 9.15
C ASP A 165 14.26 9.44 9.44
N ILE A 166 13.15 9.37 8.70
CA ILE A 166 12.33 8.15 8.63
C ILE A 166 13.20 7.11 7.92
N PRO A 167 13.50 5.94 8.52
CA PRO A 167 14.25 4.92 7.82
C PRO A 167 13.54 4.62 6.49
N ASP A 168 14.28 4.67 5.38
CA ASP A 168 13.80 4.23 4.07
C ASP A 168 13.50 2.72 4.12
N GLU A 169 12.36 2.37 4.71
CA GLU A 169 11.66 1.13 4.46
C GLU A 169 11.19 1.18 3.01
N LEU A 170 11.63 0.19 2.25
CA LEU A 170 11.47 0.17 0.79
C LEU A 170 9.98 0.13 0.45
N ARG A 171 9.51 1.07 -0.37
CA ARG A 171 8.12 1.04 -0.87
C ARG A 171 8.01 0.18 -2.12
N MET A 172 6.89 -0.50 -2.29
CA MET A 172 6.61 -1.26 -3.52
C MET A 172 6.59 -0.35 -4.75
N SER A 173 6.06 0.87 -4.62
CA SER A 173 6.09 1.87 -5.69
C SER A 173 7.50 2.24 -6.16
N HIS A 174 8.53 2.13 -5.31
CA HIS A 174 9.92 2.36 -5.72
C HIS A 174 10.51 1.21 -6.55
N LEU A 175 9.88 0.03 -6.49
CA LEU A 175 10.25 -1.10 -7.33
C LEU A 175 9.54 -1.05 -8.68
N LEU A 176 8.28 -0.60 -8.69
CA LEU A 176 7.48 -0.43 -9.91
C LEU A 176 8.03 0.71 -10.78
N ASP A 177 7.90 0.57 -12.09
CA ASP A 177 8.38 1.50 -13.14
C ASP A 177 9.90 1.76 -13.15
N ARG A 178 10.64 1.08 -12.26
CA ARG A 178 12.09 1.23 -12.15
C ARG A 178 12.77 0.66 -13.40
N VAL A 179 13.67 1.45 -13.98
CA VAL A 179 14.47 1.04 -15.13
C VAL A 179 15.36 -0.14 -14.72
N VAL A 180 15.39 -1.16 -15.58
CA VAL A 180 16.25 -2.32 -15.42
C VAL A 180 17.34 -2.26 -16.49
N ILE A 181 18.60 -2.39 -16.06
CA ILE A 181 19.75 -2.50 -16.93
C ILE A 181 20.36 -3.90 -16.84
N ASP A 182 20.89 -4.39 -17.95
CA ASP A 182 21.56 -5.68 -18.00
C ASP A 182 23.05 -5.58 -17.60
N PRO A 183 23.80 -6.71 -17.51
CA PRO A 183 25.23 -6.67 -17.18
C PRO A 183 26.10 -5.91 -18.18
N SER A 184 25.63 -5.70 -19.42
CA SER A 184 26.35 -4.91 -20.43
C SER A 184 26.14 -3.41 -20.28
N GLY A 185 25.20 -3.00 -19.40
CA GLY A 185 24.82 -1.61 -19.19
C GLY A 185 23.67 -1.13 -20.07
N GLU A 186 23.16 -1.99 -20.95
CA GLU A 186 22.03 -1.69 -21.82
C GLU A 186 20.70 -1.75 -21.06
N VAL A 187 19.72 -0.95 -21.50
CA VAL A 187 18.38 -0.94 -20.88
C VAL A 187 17.63 -2.22 -21.24
N ALA A 188 17.46 -3.09 -20.26
CA ALA A 188 16.69 -4.32 -20.36
C ALA A 188 15.17 -4.07 -20.33
N GLY A 189 14.72 -2.93 -19.78
CA GLY A 189 13.31 -2.56 -19.71
C GLY A 189 12.97 -1.82 -18.43
N GLN A 190 11.74 -1.99 -17.96
CA GLN A 190 11.24 -1.43 -16.70
C GLN A 190 10.40 -2.46 -15.94
N VAL A 191 10.39 -2.38 -14.62
CA VAL A 191 9.55 -3.25 -13.79
C VAL A 191 8.08 -2.89 -13.97
N ALA A 192 7.31 -3.77 -14.59
CA ALA A 192 5.87 -3.59 -14.75
C ALA A 192 5.07 -4.13 -13.55
N ASP A 193 5.55 -5.21 -12.92
CA ASP A 193 4.93 -5.80 -11.73
C ASP A 193 5.97 -6.60 -10.92
N VAL A 194 5.64 -6.89 -9.67
CA VAL A 194 6.46 -7.67 -8.73
C VAL A 194 5.68 -8.92 -8.33
N ARG A 195 6.28 -10.10 -8.57
CA ARG A 195 5.72 -11.38 -8.14
C ARG A 195 6.02 -11.58 -6.66
N LEU A 196 4.97 -11.87 -5.90
CA LEU A 196 5.01 -12.18 -4.47
C LEU A 196 4.66 -13.64 -4.24
N VAL A 197 5.30 -14.27 -3.25
CA VAL A 197 4.99 -15.63 -2.81
C VAL A 197 4.76 -15.61 -1.31
N GLN A 198 3.70 -16.29 -0.85
CA GLN A 198 3.36 -16.39 0.57
C GLN A 198 4.19 -17.48 1.25
N ASP A 199 5.50 -17.26 1.33
CA ASP A 199 6.49 -18.14 1.97
C ASP A 199 7.55 -17.36 2.78
N GLY A 200 7.26 -16.10 3.07
CA GLY A 200 8.13 -15.23 3.86
C GLY A 200 8.10 -15.54 5.37
N PRO A 201 8.77 -14.70 6.19
CA PRO A 201 8.78 -14.87 7.64
C PRO A 201 7.37 -14.89 8.23
N LEU A 202 7.19 -15.62 9.35
CA LEU A 202 5.93 -15.62 10.07
C LEU A 202 5.63 -14.23 10.66
N LEU A 203 4.42 -13.74 10.39
CA LEU A 203 3.89 -12.50 10.91
C LEU A 203 2.82 -12.81 11.97
N GLY A 204 3.04 -12.32 13.19
CA GLY A 204 2.17 -12.66 14.30
C GLY A 204 2.22 -14.16 14.61
N GLU A 205 1.07 -14.79 14.80
CA GLU A 205 0.99 -16.17 15.30
C GLU A 205 0.94 -17.24 14.19
N ALA A 206 0.52 -16.92 12.96
CA ALA A 206 0.23 -17.98 11.97
C ALA A 206 0.44 -17.64 10.48
N THR A 207 0.56 -16.37 10.08
CA THR A 207 0.53 -15.99 8.66
C THR A 207 1.93 -15.77 8.11
N GLN A 208 2.34 -16.51 7.08
CA GLN A 208 3.58 -16.20 6.35
C GLN A 208 3.46 -14.90 5.57
N ALA A 209 4.51 -14.08 5.61
CA ALA A 209 4.58 -12.85 4.84
C ALA A 209 4.62 -13.12 3.33
N LEU A 210 4.17 -12.12 2.56
CA LEU A 210 4.35 -12.10 1.11
C LEU A 210 5.77 -11.63 0.79
N ARG A 211 6.63 -12.55 0.38
CA ARG A 211 8.02 -12.27 -0.01
C ARG A 211 8.10 -11.92 -1.49
N VAL A 212 9.00 -11.01 -1.84
CA VAL A 212 9.34 -10.68 -3.22
C VAL A 212 10.11 -11.84 -3.83
N ALA A 213 9.47 -12.52 -4.78
CA ALA A 213 10.08 -13.65 -5.48
C ALA A 213 10.77 -13.23 -6.78
N GLY A 214 10.25 -12.19 -7.46
CA GLY A 214 10.85 -11.68 -8.67
C GLY A 214 10.06 -10.55 -9.32
N TYR A 215 10.51 -10.16 -10.50
CA TYR A 215 10.12 -8.92 -11.19
C TYR A 215 9.71 -9.26 -12.60
N ILE A 216 8.59 -8.68 -13.04
CA ILE A 216 8.17 -8.70 -14.42
C ILE A 216 8.75 -7.47 -15.09
N ILE A 217 9.59 -7.68 -16.10
CA ILE A 217 10.29 -6.62 -16.82
C ILE A 217 9.65 -6.47 -18.19
N ALA A 218 9.12 -5.29 -18.48
CA ALA A 218 8.52 -4.94 -19.76
C ALA A 218 9.44 -4.05 -20.61
N PRO A 219 9.39 -4.12 -21.95
CA PRO A 219 10.29 -3.36 -22.83
C PRO A 219 10.05 -1.85 -22.86
N SER A 220 8.82 -1.41 -22.59
CA SER A 220 8.43 0.00 -22.60
C SER A 220 7.36 0.26 -21.54
N HIS A 221 7.21 1.52 -21.12
CA HIS A 221 6.15 1.98 -20.20
C HIS A 221 4.83 1.35 -20.60
N THR A 222 4.44 0.31 -19.86
CA THR A 222 3.11 -0.28 -19.99
C THR A 222 2.23 0.62 -19.16
N GLY A 223 1.87 1.77 -19.75
CA GLY A 223 0.94 2.71 -19.14
C GLY A 223 -0.30 1.95 -18.66
N GLN A 224 -0.81 2.36 -17.50
CA GLN A 224 -1.97 1.80 -16.81
C GLN A 224 -3.01 1.25 -17.81
N LEU A 225 -2.97 -0.06 -18.06
CA LEU A 225 -4.03 -0.73 -18.81
C LEU A 225 -5.17 -0.98 -17.82
N PHE A 226 -5.90 0.10 -17.54
CA PHE A 226 -7.06 0.23 -16.67
C PHE A 226 -7.94 -1.03 -16.58
N GLY A 227 -7.63 -1.96 -15.67
CA GLY A 227 -8.58 -3.00 -15.19
C GLY A 227 -9.21 -3.93 -16.23
N TYR A 228 -8.90 -3.83 -17.53
CA TYR A 228 -9.55 -4.58 -18.62
C TYR A 228 -9.25 -6.08 -18.57
N GLU A 229 -8.25 -6.49 -17.79
CA GLU A 229 -7.90 -7.90 -17.62
C GLU A 229 -8.86 -8.65 -16.69
N ARG A 230 -9.70 -7.94 -15.91
CA ARG A 230 -10.61 -8.52 -14.91
C ARG A 230 -11.93 -9.08 -15.47
N ALA A 231 -12.19 -9.01 -16.77
CA ALA A 231 -13.40 -9.56 -17.36
C ALA A 231 -13.34 -11.10 -17.44
N ARG A 232 -13.69 -11.80 -16.35
CA ARG A 232 -14.22 -13.17 -16.43
C ARG A 232 -15.66 -13.07 -16.92
N GLY A 233 -15.90 -13.40 -18.20
CA GLY A 233 -17.25 -13.64 -18.73
C GLY A 233 -17.80 -12.68 -19.79
N GLY A 234 -16.98 -11.79 -20.38
CA GLY A 234 -17.42 -10.91 -21.47
C GLY A 234 -16.43 -10.93 -22.65
N ALA A 235 -16.94 -10.79 -23.88
CA ALA A 235 -16.15 -10.77 -25.10
C ALA A 235 -14.98 -9.77 -24.99
N ARG A 236 -13.75 -10.29 -24.92
CA ARG A 236 -12.54 -9.45 -24.97
C ARG A 236 -12.45 -8.87 -26.38
N PRO A 237 -12.46 -7.53 -26.57
CA PRO A 237 -12.30 -6.97 -27.90
C PRO A 237 -10.96 -7.43 -28.48
N ALA A 238 -11.00 -8.06 -29.66
CA ALA A 238 -9.81 -8.68 -30.27
C ALA A 238 -8.67 -7.67 -30.46
N LEU A 239 -9.00 -6.40 -30.72
CA LEU A 239 -8.05 -5.30 -30.82
C LEU A 239 -7.31 -5.03 -29.49
N VAL A 240 -8.03 -4.98 -28.37
CA VAL A 240 -7.44 -4.79 -27.04
C VAL A 240 -6.54 -5.97 -26.70
N SER A 241 -6.98 -7.21 -26.99
CA SER A 241 -6.17 -8.41 -26.78
C SER A 241 -4.92 -8.43 -27.65
N ALA A 242 -4.99 -7.95 -28.90
CA ALA A 242 -3.85 -7.88 -29.80
C ALA A 242 -2.82 -6.83 -29.34
N ILE A 243 -3.29 -5.68 -28.84
CA ILE A 243 -2.43 -4.62 -28.28
C ILE A 243 -1.76 -5.11 -27.00
N ILE A 244 -2.51 -5.68 -26.05
CA ILE A 244 -1.97 -6.28 -24.81
C ILE A 244 -0.94 -7.36 -25.15
N ARG A 245 -1.29 -8.30 -26.04
CA ARG A 245 -0.37 -9.38 -26.44
C ARG A 245 0.88 -8.83 -27.14
N ARG A 246 0.78 -7.74 -27.90
CA ARG A 246 1.94 -7.08 -28.52
C ARG A 246 2.79 -6.35 -27.49
N LEU A 247 2.17 -5.75 -26.48
CA LEU A 247 2.83 -5.03 -25.38
C LEU A 247 3.59 -5.99 -24.46
N HIS A 248 3.01 -7.15 -24.15
CA HIS A 248 3.60 -8.16 -23.27
C HIS A 248 4.47 -9.22 -23.98
N ARG A 249 4.52 -9.23 -25.32
CA ARG A 249 5.23 -10.26 -26.10
C ARG A 249 6.71 -10.41 -25.74
N ASN A 250 7.31 -9.32 -25.28
CA ASN A 250 8.73 -9.24 -24.96
C ASN A 250 8.97 -9.01 -23.45
N SER A 251 7.95 -9.25 -22.62
CA SER A 251 8.09 -9.21 -21.18
C SER A 251 8.82 -10.46 -20.68
N VAL A 252 9.75 -10.25 -19.76
CA VAL A 252 10.56 -11.32 -19.17
C VAL A 252 10.42 -11.31 -17.66
N TYR A 253 10.72 -12.43 -17.03
CA TYR A 253 10.73 -12.57 -15.58
C TYR A 253 12.15 -12.76 -15.07
N ALA A 254 12.52 -11.93 -14.10
CA ALA A 254 13.76 -12.07 -13.35
C ALA A 254 13.43 -12.43 -11.90
N THR A 255 14.06 -13.48 -11.39
CA THR A 255 14.01 -13.81 -9.96
C THR A 255 14.73 -12.73 -9.14
N HIS A 256 14.40 -12.59 -7.86
CA HIS A 256 15.07 -11.62 -6.98
C HIS A 256 16.59 -11.86 -6.91
N GLU A 257 17.03 -13.11 -6.94
CA GLU A 257 18.45 -13.48 -6.92
C GLU A 257 19.22 -13.04 -8.17
N GLN A 258 18.53 -12.89 -9.29
CA GLN A 258 19.11 -12.42 -10.55
C GLN A 258 19.31 -10.89 -10.58
N LEU A 259 18.94 -10.18 -9.53
CA LEU A 259 19.18 -8.75 -9.38
C LEU A 259 20.34 -8.45 -8.44
N ASP A 260 21.01 -7.33 -8.69
CA ASP A 260 22.03 -6.80 -7.80
C ASP A 260 21.39 -5.94 -6.69
N PRO A 261 21.53 -6.30 -5.40
CA PRO A 261 20.99 -5.53 -4.28
C PRO A 261 21.75 -4.22 -4.01
N SER A 262 22.89 -3.99 -4.68
CA SER A 262 23.79 -2.85 -4.41
C SER A 262 23.25 -1.47 -4.81
N THR A 263 22.15 -1.42 -5.57
CA THR A 263 21.63 -0.17 -6.13
C THR A 263 20.32 0.22 -5.42
N PRO A 264 20.35 1.03 -4.35
CA PRO A 264 19.13 1.42 -3.62
C PRO A 264 18.22 2.35 -4.44
N ASP A 265 18.78 3.40 -5.08
CA ASP A 265 17.99 4.50 -5.67
C ASP A 265 18.22 4.71 -7.19
N GLY A 266 19.00 3.85 -7.84
CA GLY A 266 19.32 3.92 -9.28
C GLY A 266 18.54 2.91 -10.14
N PRO A 267 18.91 2.64 -11.40
CA PRO A 267 18.32 1.52 -12.14
C PRO A 267 18.62 0.16 -11.48
N LEU A 268 17.68 -0.78 -11.54
CA LEU A 268 17.91 -2.16 -11.11
C LEU A 268 18.88 -2.84 -12.07
N LYS A 269 19.89 -3.53 -11.55
CA LYS A 269 20.87 -4.22 -12.39
C LYS A 269 20.62 -5.71 -12.39
N LEU A 270 20.48 -6.30 -13.56
CA LEU A 270 20.49 -7.75 -13.70
C LEU A 270 21.91 -8.27 -13.57
N ARG A 271 22.04 -9.43 -12.94
CA ARG A 271 23.27 -10.24 -12.93
C ARG A 271 23.42 -11.08 -14.18
N THR A 272 22.31 -11.32 -14.88
CA THR A 272 22.23 -12.18 -16.06
C THR A 272 21.73 -11.37 -17.25
N PRO A 273 22.26 -11.60 -18.47
CA PRO A 273 21.72 -11.01 -19.70
C PRO A 273 20.22 -11.29 -19.89
N ARG A 274 19.50 -10.32 -20.48
CA ARG A 274 18.04 -10.38 -20.66
C ARG A 274 17.56 -11.58 -21.46
N ASP A 275 18.31 -11.99 -22.48
CA ASP A 275 17.99 -13.11 -23.38
C ASP A 275 17.97 -14.48 -22.68
N ARG A 276 18.56 -14.56 -21.47
CA ARG A 276 18.53 -15.76 -20.62
C ARG A 276 17.45 -15.72 -19.53
N LEU A 277 16.67 -14.64 -19.46
CA LEU A 277 15.53 -14.56 -18.55
C LEU A 277 14.35 -15.35 -19.11
N LEU A 278 13.51 -15.85 -18.22
CA LEU A 278 12.32 -16.61 -18.60
C LEU A 278 11.33 -15.68 -19.32
N SER A 279 10.77 -16.15 -20.44
CA SER A 279 9.67 -15.43 -21.07
C SER A 279 8.44 -15.52 -20.18
N LEU A 280 7.65 -14.44 -20.13
CA LEU A 280 6.42 -14.44 -19.36
C LEU A 280 5.36 -15.43 -19.89
N THR A 281 5.48 -15.84 -21.16
CA THR A 281 4.63 -16.89 -21.76
C THR A 281 4.98 -18.31 -21.31
N GLU A 282 6.13 -18.50 -20.65
CA GLU A 282 6.64 -19.80 -20.21
C GLU A 282 6.42 -20.04 -18.70
N LEU A 283 5.77 -19.09 -18.00
CA LEU A 283 5.46 -19.10 -16.56
C LEU A 283 4.00 -19.42 -16.27
#